data_AF-A0A1G0ERT5-F1
#
_entry.id   AF-A0A1G0ERT5-F1
#
_cell.length_a   1.000
_cell.length_b   1.000
_cell.length_c   1.000
_cell.angle_alpha   90.00
_cell.angle_beta   90.00
_cell.angle_gamma   90.00
#
_symmetry.space_group_name_H-M   'P 1'
#
loop_
_entity.id
_entity.type
_entity.pdbx_description
1 polymer ?
#
loop_
_entity_poly.entity_id
_entity_poly.type
_entity_poly.pdbx_seq_one_letter_code
_entity_poly.pdbx_strand_id
1 'polypeptide(L)' 'MPYVNIRVTGTLSREQKTQIAAEVTDTLQRIAHKPASYTYITFDEVSE' A
#
# COMPACT_ATOMS: atom_id res chain seq x y z
N MET A 1 -0.96 -8.15 11.94
CA MET A 1 -1.56 -7.13 11.05
C MET A 1 -0.43 -6.34 10.42
N PRO A 2 -0.15 -6.50 9.11
CA PRO A 2 0.82 -5.68 8.41
C PRO A 2 0.37 -4.23 8.34
N TYR A 3 1.25 -3.31 8.74
CA TYR A 3 1.08 -1.88 8.54
C TYR A 3 2.08 -1.43 7.47
N VAL A 4 1.60 -0.77 6.43
CA VAL A 4 2.44 -0.20 5.37
C VAL A 4 2.09 1.28 5.23
N ASN A 5 3.11 2.13 5.32
CA ASN A 5 2.99 3.54 4.97
C ASN A 5 3.80 3.79 3.71
N ILE A 6 3.12 4.28 2.67
CA ILE A 6 3.72 4.63 1.39
C ILE A 6 3.82 6.15 1.36
N ARG A 7 5.04 6.66 1.53
CA ARG A 7 5.33 8.09 1.47
C ARG A 7 5.88 8.47 0.11
N VAL A 8 5.26 9.45 -0.54
CA VAL A 8 5.48 9.80 -1.94
C VAL A 8 5.38 11.31 -2.11
N THR A 9 6.25 11.88 -2.95
CA THR A 9 6.15 13.29 -3.37
C THR A 9 5.09 13.46 -4.45
N GLY A 10 4.28 14.52 -4.35
CA GLY A 10 3.16 14.76 -5.26
C GLY A 10 1.92 13.93 -4.94
N THR A 11 0.97 13.85 -5.88
CA THR A 11 -0.32 13.18 -5.68
C THR A 11 -0.50 12.00 -6.63
N LEU A 12 -1.15 10.95 -6.14
CA LEU A 12 -1.55 9.78 -6.87
C LEU A 12 -3.06 9.79 -7.12
N SER A 13 -3.46 9.35 -8.30
CA SER A 13 -4.85 9.09 -8.61
C SER A 13 -5.39 7.94 -7.75
N ARG A 14 -6.73 7.89 -7.61
CA ARG A 14 -7.40 6.79 -6.90
C ARG A 14 -7.08 5.42 -7.52
N GLU A 15 -6.95 5.36 -8.84
CA GLU A 15 -6.61 4.14 -9.58
C GLU A 15 -5.18 3.69 -9.26
N GLN A 16 -4.22 4.62 -9.26
CA GLN A 16 -2.84 4.34 -8.87
C GLN A 16 -2.76 3.81 -7.43
N LYS A 17 -3.41 4.48 -6.47
CA LYS A 17 -3.45 4.01 -5.08
C LYS A 17 -4.06 2.62 -4.95
N THR A 18 -5.12 2.34 -5.72
CA THR A 18 -5.80 1.03 -5.71
C THR A 18 -4.89 -0.06 -6.23
N GLN A 19 -4.20 0.17 -7.36
CA GLN A 19 -3.28 -0.80 -7.94
C GLN A 19 -2.08 -1.06 -7.02
N ILE A 20 -1.46 0.01 -6.50
CA ILE A 20 -0.34 -0.10 -5.56
C ILE A 20 -0.75 -0.88 -4.30
N ALA A 21 -1.91 -0.58 -3.73
CA ALA A 21 -2.40 -1.29 -2.55
C ALA A 21 -2.61 -2.79 -2.81
N ALA A 22 -3.12 -3.15 -3.99
CA ALA A 22 -3.32 -4.55 -4.38
C ALA A 22 -1.98 -5.30 -4.53
N GLU A 23 -1.02 -4.70 -5.23
CA GLU A 23 0.30 -5.30 -5.45
C GLU A 23 1.11 -5.46 -4.15
N VAL A 24 1.07 -4.47 -3.26
CA VAL A 24 1.70 -4.54 -1.93
C VAL A 24 1.05 -5.63 -1.08
N THR A 25 -0.28 -5.70 -1.09
CA THR A 25 -1.03 -6.71 -0.32
C THR A 25 -0.71 -8.13 -0.80
N ASP A 26 -0.70 -8.36 -2.12
CA ASP A 26 -0.32 -9.67 -2.69
C ASP A 26 1.11 -10.05 -2.34
N THR A 27 2.04 -9.09 -2.41
CA THR A 27 3.44 -9.31 -2.05
C THR A 27 3.59 -9.76 -0.59
N LEU A 28 2.89 -9.12 0.33
CA LEU A 28 2.90 -9.49 1.75
C LEU A 28 2.26 -10.87 2.00
N GLN A 29 1.22 -11.21 1.24
CA GLN A 29 0.61 -12.54 1.33
C GLN A 29 1.53 -13.64 0.81
N ARG A 30 2.16 -13.41 -0.34
CA ARG A 30 2.99 -14.40 -1.03
C ARG A 30 4.35 -14.61 -0.37
N ILE A 31 5.01 -13.54 0.05
CA ILE A 31 6.39 -13.59 0.55
C ILE A 31 6.44 -13.65 2.08
N ALA A 32 5.63 -12.83 2.76
CA ALA A 32 5.64 -12.74 4.21
C ALA A 32 4.57 -13.62 4.88
N HIS A 33 3.77 -14.36 4.10
CA HIS A 33 2.68 -15.22 4.55
C HIS A 33 1.71 -14.51 5.50
N LYS A 34 1.47 -13.21 5.26
CA LYS A 34 0.51 -12.41 6.04
C LYS A 34 -0.82 -12.35 5.29
N PRO A 35 -1.95 -12.66 5.92
CA PRO A 35 -3.24 -12.66 5.23
C PRO A 35 -3.61 -11.24 4.81
N ALA A 36 -4.11 -11.09 3.58
CA ALA A 36 -4.53 -9.81 3.01
C ALA A 36 -5.56 -9.06 3.87
N SER A 37 -6.46 -9.79 4.54
CA SER A 37 -7.52 -9.24 5.40
C SER A 37 -7.02 -8.38 6.56
N TYR A 38 -5.74 -8.49 6.91
CA TYR A 38 -5.13 -7.76 8.02
C TYR A 38 -4.16 -6.66 7.59
N THR A 39 -4.02 -6.43 6.28
CA THR A 39 -3.11 -5.43 5.71
C THR A 39 -3.78 -4.05 5.73
N TYR A 40 -3.15 -3.10 6.40
CA TYR A 40 -3.57 -1.70 6.42
C TYR A 40 -2.50 -0.85 5.73
N ILE A 41 -2.90 -0.14 4.68
CA ILE A 41 -2.01 0.67 3.84
C ILE A 41 -2.45 2.13 3.94
N THR A 42 -1.50 3.01 4.24
CA THR A 42 -1.68 4.47 4.21
C THR A 42 -0.80 5.07 3.13
N PHE A 43 -1.31 6.12 2.47
CA PHE A 43 -0.55 6.91 1.50
C PHE A 43 -0.32 8.29 2.12
N ASP A 44 0.94 8.65 2.31
CA ASP A 44 1.39 9.96 2.80
C ASP A 44 1.98 10.75 1.60
N GLU A 45 1.15 11.60 1.02
CA GLU A 45 1.48 12.42 -0.14
C GLU A 45 2.02 13.77 0.32
N VAL A 46 3.31 14.00 0.11
CA VAL A 46 3.98 15.24 0.52
C VAL A 46 4.07 16.21 -0.65
N SER A 47 3.71 17.47 -0.38
CA SER A 47 3.99 18.58 -1.30
C SER A 47 5.49 18.71 -1.53
N GLU A 48 5.88 19.02 -2.76
CA GLU A 48 7.25 19.41 -3.09
C GLU A 48 7.60 20.79 -2.52
#